data_AF-A0A2S7KMS5-F1
#
_entry.id   AF-A0A2S7KMS5-F1
#
_cell.length_a   1.000
_cell.length_b   1.000
_cell.length_c   1.000
_cell.angle_alpha   90.00
_cell.angle_beta   90.00
_cell.angle_gamma   90.00
#
_symmetry.space_group_name_H-M   'P 1'
#
loop_
_entity.id
_entity.type
_entity.pdbx_description
1 polymer ?
#
loop_
_entity_poly.entity_id
_entity_poly.type
_entity_poly.pdbx_seq_one_letter_code
_entity_poly.pdbx_strand_id
1 'polypeptide(L)'
;MMRLIFPLLAVLLLAACSKSEPIDIQAADYQASVEKVTQIMVHDIFSPPVASRVYVYPNVAAYEIISQQNPEYRSLAGQVNGLYPLPKIDTTGVNFRVAALMAHMDVSKKLIFSEEMMNTYQDSLYAVWQNQNALEFETSKAYAAKVVDHILQWMDQDFYKETRTMPKFTVDTDAPDRWQPTPPSYMDGIEPHWNRIRPMILDSPEQFKPVPPPAFSLEEGTDFYKELQEVYDVSVDITSKGDESEEIEIAQFWDCNPYVSVTRGHLMFATKKITPGAHWIGITKIACKQSDADFDKTVYAYTKSSIGIFDAFISCWDEKYRSNLIRPETLINQHIDDSWKPILQTPPFPEYVSGHSVVSGSAATVLTEIFGDDFSFLDDTELPYGLPVRSFTSFNQAAQEAAVSRLYGGIHYRAAIDNGLTQGIDVGQWVNTNLQMKN
;
A
#
# COMPACT_ATOMS: atom_id res chain seq x y z
N MET A 1 65.89 -62.44 -13.73
CA MET A 1 66.11 -61.08 -14.26
C MET A 1 64.78 -60.52 -14.74
N MET A 2 64.39 -59.34 -14.26
CA MET A 2 63.56 -58.33 -14.96
C MET A 2 62.13 -58.77 -15.42
N ARG A 3 61.01 -58.16 -15.05
CA ARG A 3 60.68 -56.75 -14.77
C ARG A 3 59.28 -56.70 -14.12
N LEU A 4 59.15 -56.05 -12.96
CA LEU A 4 57.88 -55.50 -12.49
C LEU A 4 57.62 -54.18 -13.23
N ILE A 5 56.42 -53.98 -13.75
CA ILE A 5 55.88 -52.65 -14.09
C ILE A 5 54.43 -52.61 -13.59
N PHE A 6 54.24 -51.91 -12.48
CA PHE A 6 52.95 -51.35 -12.05
C PHE A 6 53.18 -49.84 -11.97
N PRO A 7 52.44 -48.98 -12.70
CA PRO A 7 52.45 -47.57 -12.39
C PRO A 7 51.43 -47.31 -11.28
N LEU A 8 51.96 -46.95 -10.12
CA LEU A 8 51.31 -46.10 -9.14
C LEU A 8 51.17 -44.71 -9.79
N LEU A 9 49.95 -44.19 -9.97
CA LEU A 9 49.77 -42.75 -10.08
C LEU A 9 48.55 -42.33 -9.27
N ALA A 10 48.86 -41.77 -8.11
CA ALA A 10 47.94 -41.11 -7.21
C ALA A 10 47.43 -39.79 -7.81
N VAL A 11 46.14 -39.56 -7.58
CA VAL A 11 45.52 -38.29 -7.16
C VAL A 11 46.03 -37.00 -7.81
N LEU A 12 45.19 -36.43 -8.67
CA LEU A 12 44.97 -34.99 -8.78
C LEU A 12 43.47 -34.75 -8.93
N LEU A 13 42.72 -35.01 -7.86
CA LEU A 13 41.43 -34.35 -7.64
C LEU A 13 41.76 -32.91 -7.23
N LEU A 14 42.06 -32.07 -8.22
CA LEU A 14 41.89 -30.63 -8.09
C LEU A 14 40.39 -30.38 -8.03
N ALA A 15 39.80 -30.59 -6.85
CA ALA A 15 38.59 -29.86 -6.50
C ALA A 15 38.98 -28.39 -6.53
N ALA A 16 38.67 -27.74 -7.65
CA ALA A 16 38.78 -26.31 -7.80
C ALA A 16 37.92 -25.67 -6.70
N CYS A 17 38.54 -25.31 -5.58
CA CYS A 17 38.01 -24.30 -4.68
C CYS A 17 38.12 -22.95 -5.40
N SER A 18 37.33 -22.73 -6.44
CA SER A 18 36.92 -21.38 -6.78
C SER A 18 36.09 -20.90 -5.59
N LYS A 19 36.55 -19.89 -4.85
CA LYS A 19 35.70 -19.23 -3.86
C LYS A 19 34.43 -18.80 -4.60
N SER A 20 33.29 -19.35 -4.20
CA SER A 20 31.99 -18.94 -4.75
C SER A 20 31.84 -17.43 -4.59
N GLU A 21 31.45 -16.75 -5.67
CA GLU A 21 31.20 -15.31 -5.64
C GLU A 21 30.00 -15.02 -4.72
N PRO A 22 30.05 -13.99 -3.86
CA PRO A 22 28.93 -13.62 -3.03
C PRO A 22 27.68 -13.33 -3.88
N ILE A 23 26.51 -13.69 -3.38
CA ILE A 23 25.23 -13.32 -3.98
C ILE A 23 25.03 -11.81 -3.77
N ASP A 24 25.05 -11.08 -4.87
CA ASP A 24 24.87 -9.63 -4.85
C ASP A 24 23.38 -9.28 -5.03
N ILE A 25 22.83 -8.54 -4.07
CA ILE A 25 21.43 -8.10 -4.06
C ILE A 25 21.41 -6.57 -4.08
N GLN A 26 20.71 -6.03 -5.07
CA GLN A 26 20.60 -4.62 -5.34
C GLN A 26 19.22 -4.08 -4.93
N ALA A 27 19.10 -2.75 -4.81
CA ALA A 27 17.83 -2.10 -4.52
C ALA A 27 16.73 -2.46 -5.54
N ALA A 28 17.11 -2.66 -6.81
CA ALA A 28 16.20 -3.05 -7.88
C ALA A 28 15.56 -4.43 -7.65
N ASP A 29 16.27 -5.39 -7.04
CA ASP A 29 15.73 -6.72 -6.73
C ASP A 29 14.63 -6.63 -5.66
N TYR A 30 14.84 -5.78 -4.65
CA TYR A 30 13.83 -5.51 -3.63
C TYR A 30 12.60 -4.83 -4.22
N GLN A 31 12.80 -3.80 -5.05
CA GLN A 31 11.72 -3.10 -5.76
C GLN A 31 10.93 -4.04 -6.66
N ALA A 32 11.59 -4.98 -7.34
CA ALA A 32 10.95 -5.98 -8.18
C ALA A 32 10.09 -6.96 -7.36
N SER A 33 10.52 -7.31 -6.14
CA SER A 33 9.71 -8.11 -5.23
C SER A 33 8.45 -7.37 -4.79
N VAL A 34 8.56 -6.11 -4.37
CA VAL A 34 7.40 -5.27 -4.01
C VAL A 34 6.43 -5.12 -5.19
N GLU A 35 6.96 -4.89 -6.39
CA GLU A 35 6.17 -4.79 -7.63
C GLU A 35 5.46 -6.10 -7.96
N LYS A 36 6.11 -7.24 -7.73
CA LYS A 36 5.48 -8.56 -7.90
C LYS A 36 4.28 -8.74 -6.95
N VAL A 37 4.41 -8.30 -5.69
CA VAL A 37 3.29 -8.32 -4.72
C VAL A 37 2.14 -7.43 -5.20
N THR A 38 2.44 -6.23 -5.72
CA THR A 38 1.43 -5.33 -6.31
C THR A 38 0.66 -6.00 -7.44
N GLN A 39 1.36 -6.62 -8.40
CA GLN A 39 0.73 -7.33 -9.51
C GLN A 39 -0.19 -8.45 -9.06
N ILE A 40 0.20 -9.18 -8.00
CA ILE A 40 -0.62 -10.25 -7.42
C ILE A 40 -1.85 -9.65 -6.73
N MET A 41 -1.73 -8.57 -5.98
CA MET A 41 -2.89 -7.92 -5.34
C MET A 41 -3.91 -7.38 -6.35
N VAL A 42 -3.45 -6.88 -7.50
CA VAL A 42 -4.34 -6.48 -8.61
C VAL A 42 -5.05 -7.71 -9.19
N HIS A 43 -4.35 -8.83 -9.35
CA HIS A 43 -4.94 -10.09 -9.80
C HIS A 43 -5.97 -10.65 -8.80
N ASP A 44 -5.65 -10.58 -7.51
CA ASP A 44 -6.44 -11.12 -6.41
C ASP A 44 -7.56 -10.16 -5.93
N ILE A 45 -7.62 -8.94 -6.47
CA ILE A 45 -8.64 -7.92 -6.18
C ILE A 45 -8.68 -7.55 -4.69
N PHE A 46 -7.52 -7.22 -4.14
CA PHE A 46 -7.43 -6.76 -2.75
C PHE A 46 -8.09 -5.38 -2.57
N SER A 47 -8.77 -5.20 -1.43
CA SER A 47 -9.30 -3.91 -1.04
C SER A 47 -8.18 -2.93 -0.67
N PRO A 48 -8.38 -1.60 -0.82
CA PRO A 48 -7.39 -0.60 -0.40
C PRO A 48 -6.82 -0.79 1.02
N PRO A 49 -7.64 -0.94 2.09
CA PRO A 49 -7.11 -1.15 3.43
C PRO A 49 -6.34 -2.46 3.56
N VAL A 50 -6.83 -3.58 3.00
CA VAL A 50 -6.13 -4.87 3.10
C VAL A 50 -4.81 -4.84 2.31
N ALA A 51 -4.76 -4.16 1.17
CA ALA A 51 -3.53 -3.99 0.40
C ALA A 51 -2.43 -3.29 1.22
N SER A 52 -2.78 -2.29 2.04
CA SER A 52 -1.80 -1.65 2.93
C SER A 52 -1.20 -2.62 3.95
N ARG A 53 -2.01 -3.56 4.45
CA ARG A 53 -1.56 -4.66 5.34
C ARG A 53 -0.56 -5.59 4.65
N VAL A 54 -0.80 -5.88 3.37
CA VAL A 54 0.05 -6.77 2.57
C VAL A 54 1.44 -6.15 2.35
N TYR A 55 1.55 -4.81 2.27
CA TYR A 55 2.84 -4.13 2.14
C TYR A 55 3.62 -3.98 3.45
N VAL A 56 2.94 -3.68 4.57
CA VAL A 56 3.63 -3.27 5.79
C VAL A 56 4.43 -4.40 6.46
N TYR A 57 3.86 -5.60 6.59
CA TYR A 57 4.51 -6.72 7.29
C TYR A 57 5.78 -7.24 6.58
N PRO A 58 5.79 -7.47 5.25
CA PRO A 58 7.00 -7.86 4.53
C PRO A 58 8.12 -6.82 4.62
N ASN A 59 7.76 -5.54 4.56
CA ASN A 59 8.73 -4.45 4.65
C ASN A 59 9.36 -4.40 6.05
N VAL A 60 8.56 -4.51 7.12
CA VAL A 60 9.06 -4.61 8.50
C VAL A 60 10.00 -5.82 8.67
N ALA A 61 9.66 -6.97 8.10
CA ALA A 61 10.52 -8.17 8.17
C ALA A 61 11.91 -7.93 7.57
N ALA A 62 11.95 -7.33 6.37
CA ALA A 62 13.20 -6.99 5.70
C ALA A 62 13.97 -5.90 6.46
N TYR A 63 13.26 -4.88 6.96
CA TYR A 63 13.85 -3.76 7.70
C TYR A 63 14.52 -4.21 9.00
N GLU A 64 13.87 -5.08 9.75
CA GLU A 64 14.43 -5.57 11.01
C GLU A 64 15.71 -6.39 10.79
N ILE A 65 15.87 -7.06 9.64
CA ILE A 65 17.11 -7.74 9.27
C ILE A 65 18.22 -6.73 8.99
N ILE A 66 17.95 -5.66 8.21
CA ILE A 66 18.98 -4.66 7.90
C ILE A 66 19.43 -3.89 9.15
N SER A 67 18.51 -3.61 10.09
CA SER A 67 18.79 -2.85 11.32
C SER A 67 19.76 -3.57 12.26
N GLN A 68 19.89 -4.90 12.15
CA GLN A 68 20.84 -5.68 12.96
C GLN A 68 22.28 -5.58 12.46
N GLN A 69 22.50 -5.23 11.19
CA GLN A 69 23.82 -5.21 10.57
C GLN A 69 24.30 -3.79 10.27
N ASN A 70 23.39 -2.89 9.94
CA ASN A 70 23.72 -1.52 9.62
C ASN A 70 23.43 -0.60 10.81
N PRO A 71 24.46 -0.09 11.51
CA PRO A 71 24.28 0.76 12.68
C PRO A 71 23.65 2.11 12.35
N GLU A 72 23.47 2.52 11.10
CA GLU A 72 22.67 3.72 10.79
C GLU A 72 21.18 3.53 11.07
N TYR A 73 20.70 2.27 11.06
CA TYR A 73 19.29 1.95 11.22
C TYR A 73 19.00 1.36 12.60
N ARG A 74 17.89 1.79 13.22
CA ARG A 74 17.43 1.31 14.52
C ARG A 74 16.29 0.33 14.36
N SER A 75 16.30 -0.75 15.12
CA SER A 75 15.19 -1.72 15.15
C SER A 75 13.88 -1.04 15.57
N LEU A 76 12.79 -1.41 14.91
CA LEU A 76 11.41 -1.05 15.19
C LEU A 76 10.86 -1.75 16.44
N ALA A 77 11.55 -2.76 16.97
CA ALA A 77 11.11 -3.46 18.17
C ALA A 77 11.02 -2.49 19.36
N GLY A 78 9.86 -2.50 20.04
CA GLY A 78 9.55 -1.54 21.10
C GLY A 78 9.14 -0.14 20.63
N GLN A 79 9.17 0.13 19.32
CA GLN A 79 8.61 1.35 18.70
C GLN A 79 7.27 1.05 18.00
N VAL A 80 7.17 -0.12 17.35
CA VAL A 80 5.95 -0.63 16.72
C VAL A 80 5.18 -1.49 17.70
N ASN A 81 3.86 -1.29 17.76
CA ASN A 81 2.94 -1.95 18.67
C ASN A 81 3.05 -3.48 18.62
N GLY A 82 3.44 -4.06 19.76
CA GLY A 82 3.58 -5.50 19.94
C GLY A 82 4.77 -6.15 19.23
N LEU A 83 5.61 -5.39 18.52
CA LEU A 83 6.80 -5.94 17.87
C LEU A 83 7.93 -6.11 18.91
N TYR A 84 8.34 -7.35 19.11
CA TYR A 84 9.46 -7.71 19.98
C TYR A 84 10.74 -7.98 19.16
N PRO A 85 11.94 -7.88 19.77
CA PRO A 85 13.21 -7.98 19.04
C PRO A 85 13.35 -9.29 18.27
N LEU A 86 13.82 -9.21 17.02
CA LEU A 86 14.08 -10.37 16.18
C LEU A 86 15.11 -11.34 16.80
N PRO A 87 15.09 -12.62 16.38
CA PRO A 87 16.20 -13.54 16.62
C PRO A 87 17.51 -12.95 16.07
N LYS A 88 18.53 -12.86 16.93
CA LYS A 88 19.85 -12.36 16.53
C LYS A 88 20.48 -13.27 15.48
N ILE A 89 21.24 -12.67 14.57
CA ILE A 89 22.10 -13.42 13.66
C ILE A 89 23.20 -14.09 14.48
N ASP A 90 23.09 -15.40 14.64
CA ASP A 90 24.01 -16.26 15.42
C ASP A 90 24.90 -17.14 14.53
N THR A 91 24.69 -17.09 13.22
CA THR A 91 25.33 -17.97 12.24
C THR A 91 26.26 -17.19 11.31
N THR A 92 27.49 -17.65 11.15
CA THR A 92 28.47 -17.06 10.22
C THR A 92 28.08 -17.35 8.76
N GLY A 93 28.25 -16.38 7.87
CA GLY A 93 28.00 -16.57 6.43
C GLY A 93 26.57 -16.26 5.96
N VAL A 94 25.75 -15.64 6.82
CA VAL A 94 24.47 -15.06 6.43
C VAL A 94 24.72 -13.80 5.58
N ASN A 95 24.16 -13.77 4.37
CA ASN A 95 24.01 -12.57 3.57
C ASN A 95 22.67 -11.90 3.94
N PHE A 96 22.76 -10.76 4.61
CA PHE A 96 21.60 -10.08 5.16
C PHE A 96 20.65 -9.53 4.09
N ARG A 97 21.15 -9.13 2.91
CA ARG A 97 20.30 -8.63 1.82
C ARG A 97 19.53 -9.78 1.16
N VAL A 98 20.18 -10.93 0.98
CA VAL A 98 19.51 -12.16 0.55
C VAL A 98 18.44 -12.56 1.57
N ALA A 99 18.79 -12.59 2.86
CA ALA A 99 17.85 -12.94 3.91
C ALA A 99 16.66 -11.95 4.01
N ALA A 100 16.91 -10.64 3.86
CA ALA A 100 15.88 -9.60 3.87
C ALA A 100 14.91 -9.75 2.69
N LEU A 101 15.44 -10.00 1.48
CA LEU A 101 14.63 -10.21 0.29
C LEU A 101 13.80 -11.52 0.38
N MET A 102 14.39 -12.59 0.90
CA MET A 102 13.67 -13.84 1.18
C MET A 102 12.55 -13.63 2.21
N ALA A 103 12.84 -12.96 3.33
CA ALA A 103 11.85 -12.67 4.36
C ALA A 103 10.69 -11.83 3.83
N HIS A 104 10.99 -10.81 3.01
CA HIS A 104 9.98 -10.02 2.32
C HIS A 104 9.08 -10.92 1.44
N MET A 105 9.66 -11.74 0.56
CA MET A 105 8.88 -12.61 -0.33
C MET A 105 8.06 -13.67 0.43
N ASP A 106 8.63 -14.29 1.47
CA ASP A 106 7.95 -15.35 2.22
C ASP A 106 6.83 -14.82 3.12
N VAL A 107 6.99 -13.64 3.74
CA VAL A 107 5.88 -12.98 4.46
C VAL A 107 4.81 -12.52 3.47
N SER A 108 5.21 -11.93 2.33
CA SER A 108 4.27 -11.50 1.29
C SER A 108 3.40 -12.65 0.79
N LYS A 109 4.02 -13.82 0.56
CA LYS A 109 3.32 -15.04 0.14
C LYS A 109 2.21 -15.43 1.11
N LYS A 110 2.39 -15.24 2.42
CA LYS A 110 1.36 -15.55 3.43
C LYS A 110 0.21 -14.55 3.49
N LEU A 111 0.29 -13.45 2.75
CA LEU A 111 -0.67 -12.36 2.76
C LEU A 111 -1.51 -12.25 1.48
N ILE A 112 -1.17 -13.04 0.44
CA ILE A 112 -1.86 -13.07 -0.86
C ILE A 112 -2.64 -14.38 -1.05
N PHE A 113 -3.55 -14.44 -2.02
CA PHE A 113 -4.27 -15.68 -2.35
C PHE A 113 -3.53 -16.50 -3.41
N SER A 114 -3.00 -15.85 -4.45
CA SER A 114 -2.29 -16.51 -5.55
C SER A 114 -0.81 -16.82 -5.20
N GLU A 115 -0.57 -17.62 -4.15
CA GLU A 115 0.77 -17.98 -3.67
C GLU A 115 1.69 -18.52 -4.78
N GLU A 116 1.13 -19.26 -5.75
CA GLU A 116 1.86 -19.83 -6.88
C GLU A 116 2.59 -18.76 -7.73
N MET A 117 2.00 -17.58 -7.89
CA MET A 117 2.63 -16.48 -8.63
C MET A 117 3.88 -15.95 -7.92
N MET A 118 3.88 -15.96 -6.58
CA MET A 118 5.05 -15.61 -5.78
C MET A 118 6.07 -16.75 -5.77
N ASN A 119 5.63 -18.01 -5.61
CA ASN A 119 6.52 -19.18 -5.67
C ASN A 119 7.28 -19.25 -6.98
N THR A 120 6.61 -19.04 -8.12
CA THR A 120 7.26 -19.02 -9.44
C THR A 120 8.38 -17.97 -9.52
N TYR A 121 8.15 -16.79 -8.93
CA TYR A 121 9.15 -15.73 -8.89
C TYR A 121 10.31 -16.09 -7.95
N GLN A 122 10.01 -16.60 -6.76
CA GLN A 122 11.01 -17.06 -5.79
C GLN A 122 11.90 -18.16 -6.37
N ASP A 123 11.30 -19.18 -6.99
CA ASP A 123 12.03 -20.30 -7.59
C ASP A 123 13.01 -19.84 -8.68
N SER A 124 12.63 -18.83 -9.47
CA SER A 124 13.49 -18.25 -10.49
C SER A 124 14.75 -17.60 -9.90
N LEU A 125 14.62 -16.91 -8.76
CA LEU A 125 15.74 -16.29 -8.05
C LEU A 125 16.57 -17.33 -7.29
N TYR A 126 15.90 -18.24 -6.60
CA TYR A 126 16.56 -19.24 -5.75
C TYR A 126 17.43 -20.19 -6.57
N ALA A 127 16.99 -20.56 -7.78
CA ALA A 127 17.80 -21.36 -8.69
C ALA A 127 19.11 -20.64 -9.08
N VAL A 128 19.08 -19.33 -9.30
CA VAL A 128 20.28 -18.53 -9.61
C VAL A 128 21.20 -18.45 -8.39
N TRP A 129 20.66 -18.06 -7.25
CA TRP A 129 21.43 -17.87 -6.01
C TRP A 129 22.05 -19.17 -5.49
N GLN A 130 21.32 -20.28 -5.56
CA GLN A 130 21.82 -21.59 -5.15
C GLN A 130 22.97 -22.06 -6.06
N ASN A 131 22.92 -21.79 -7.36
CA ASN A 131 24.00 -22.11 -8.29
C ASN A 131 25.23 -21.20 -8.11
N GLN A 132 25.03 -19.94 -7.72
CA GLN A 132 26.10 -18.97 -7.49
C GLN A 132 26.86 -19.26 -6.20
N ASN A 133 26.15 -19.40 -5.07
CA ASN A 133 26.75 -19.67 -3.77
C ASN A 133 25.78 -20.43 -2.85
N ALA A 134 25.73 -21.76 -2.99
CA ALA A 134 24.83 -22.63 -2.24
C ALA A 134 24.95 -22.47 -0.71
N LEU A 135 26.18 -22.30 -0.17
CA LEU A 135 26.38 -22.19 1.28
C LEU A 135 25.79 -20.89 1.82
N GLU A 136 26.09 -19.76 1.17
CA GLU A 136 25.54 -18.45 1.53
C GLU A 136 24.02 -18.42 1.37
N PHE A 137 23.49 -19.00 0.28
CA PHE A 137 22.06 -19.14 0.03
C PHE A 137 21.35 -19.91 1.15
N GLU A 138 21.78 -21.14 1.46
CA GLU A 138 21.12 -21.98 2.47
C GLU A 138 21.24 -21.38 3.88
N THR A 139 22.38 -20.77 4.20
CA THR A 139 22.59 -20.11 5.49
C THR A 139 21.70 -18.87 5.65
N SER A 140 21.57 -18.06 4.58
CA SER A 140 20.71 -16.88 4.58
C SER A 140 19.23 -17.25 4.61
N LYS A 141 18.83 -18.30 3.89
CA LYS A 141 17.47 -18.86 3.88
C LYS A 141 17.07 -19.39 5.25
N ALA A 142 17.95 -20.12 5.93
CA ALA A 142 17.70 -20.62 7.27
C ALA A 142 17.48 -19.48 8.28
N TYR A 143 18.23 -18.38 8.16
CA TYR A 143 18.02 -17.21 9.00
C TYR A 143 16.72 -16.47 8.64
N ALA A 144 16.44 -16.26 7.35
CA ALA A 144 15.19 -15.65 6.88
C ALA A 144 13.96 -16.40 7.42
N ALA A 145 13.96 -17.73 7.42
CA ALA A 145 12.88 -18.53 7.97
C ALA A 145 12.60 -18.24 9.45
N LYS A 146 13.64 -18.06 10.29
CA LYS A 146 13.48 -17.68 11.71
C LYS A 146 12.79 -16.31 11.84
N VAL A 147 13.14 -15.36 10.97
CA VAL A 147 12.54 -14.02 10.96
C VAL A 147 11.11 -14.06 10.47
N VAL A 148 10.83 -14.82 9.41
CA VAL A 148 9.47 -15.03 8.88
C VAL A 148 8.58 -15.59 9.97
N ASP A 149 8.99 -16.66 10.66
CA ASP A 149 8.20 -17.25 11.75
C ASP A 149 7.88 -16.24 12.86
N HIS A 150 8.86 -15.43 13.26
CA HIS A 150 8.67 -14.36 14.24
C HIS A 150 7.66 -13.30 13.78
N ILE A 151 7.80 -12.81 12.55
CA ILE A 151 6.92 -11.79 11.98
C ILE A 151 5.51 -12.32 11.81
N LEU A 152 5.34 -13.58 11.36
CA LEU A 152 4.03 -14.21 11.25
C LEU A 152 3.35 -14.36 12.61
N GLN A 153 4.10 -14.71 13.67
CA GLN A 153 3.55 -14.77 15.03
C GLN A 153 3.09 -13.40 15.54
N TRP A 154 3.84 -12.33 15.26
CA TRP A 154 3.46 -10.97 15.62
C TRP A 154 2.28 -10.44 14.79
N MET A 155 2.26 -10.76 13.50
CA MET A 155 1.20 -10.41 12.55
C MET A 155 -0.12 -11.13 12.88
N ASP A 156 -0.06 -12.38 13.34
CA ASP A 156 -1.23 -13.17 13.71
C ASP A 156 -1.99 -12.62 14.93
N GLN A 157 -1.41 -11.66 15.65
CA GLN A 157 -1.99 -10.99 16.82
C GLN A 157 -2.54 -9.60 16.49
N ASP A 158 -2.69 -9.25 15.22
CA ASP A 158 -3.16 -7.92 14.79
C ASP A 158 -4.67 -7.80 14.65
N PHE A 159 -5.40 -8.84 15.04
CA PHE A 159 -6.86 -8.94 15.00
C PHE A 159 -7.47 -9.09 13.58
N TYR A 160 -6.66 -9.24 12.53
CA TYR A 160 -7.16 -9.39 11.16
C TYR A 160 -8.00 -10.65 10.97
N LYS A 161 -7.59 -11.79 11.52
CA LYS A 161 -8.30 -13.06 11.35
C LYS A 161 -9.69 -13.02 12.00
N GLU A 162 -9.78 -12.39 13.16
CA GLU A 162 -11.00 -12.20 13.95
C GLU A 162 -12.00 -11.32 13.20
N THR A 163 -11.55 -10.27 12.51
CA THR A 163 -12.46 -9.42 11.72
C THR A 163 -13.09 -10.13 10.52
N ARG A 164 -12.51 -11.23 10.01
CA ARG A 164 -13.02 -11.93 8.81
C ARG A 164 -14.38 -12.59 9.02
N THR A 165 -14.77 -12.86 10.26
CA THR A 165 -16.06 -13.48 10.63
C THR A 165 -17.02 -12.52 11.30
N MET A 166 -16.66 -11.23 11.40
CA MET A 166 -17.54 -10.21 11.96
C MET A 166 -18.72 -9.90 11.01
N PRO A 167 -19.85 -9.40 11.56
CA PRO A 167 -21.00 -9.05 10.74
C PRO A 167 -20.67 -8.01 9.68
N LYS A 168 -21.36 -8.09 8.54
CA LYS A 168 -21.29 -7.06 7.50
C LYS A 168 -21.89 -5.73 7.99
N PHE A 169 -21.59 -4.66 7.26
CA PHE A 169 -22.23 -3.36 7.50
C PHE A 169 -23.75 -3.49 7.33
N THR A 170 -24.51 -2.94 8.29
CA THR A 170 -25.98 -2.92 8.21
C THR A 170 -26.44 -1.63 7.56
N VAL A 171 -27.06 -1.75 6.38
CA VAL A 171 -27.66 -0.63 5.65
C VAL A 171 -29.01 -0.31 6.27
N ASP A 172 -29.25 0.97 6.52
CA ASP A 172 -30.52 1.50 7.02
C ASP A 172 -31.01 2.56 6.04
N THR A 173 -32.01 2.20 5.23
CA THR A 173 -32.56 3.06 4.18
C THR A 173 -33.53 4.11 4.73
N ASP A 174 -34.01 3.95 5.96
CA ASP A 174 -34.93 4.91 6.59
C ASP A 174 -34.19 6.14 7.15
N ALA A 175 -32.87 6.04 7.29
CA ALA A 175 -31.98 7.12 7.69
C ALA A 175 -31.31 7.76 6.44
N PRO A 176 -31.78 8.93 5.97
CA PRO A 176 -31.37 9.50 4.68
C PRO A 176 -29.92 10.01 4.66
N ASP A 177 -29.30 10.20 5.82
CA ASP A 177 -27.91 10.61 5.99
C ASP A 177 -26.92 9.43 5.95
N ARG A 178 -27.41 8.20 6.12
CA ARG A 178 -26.59 6.99 6.21
C ARG A 178 -26.22 6.44 4.84
N TRP A 179 -25.00 5.92 4.75
CA TRP A 179 -24.46 5.31 3.54
C TRP A 179 -25.30 4.13 3.05
N GLN A 180 -25.48 4.11 1.73
CA GLN A 180 -26.17 3.05 1.01
C GLN A 180 -25.24 2.52 -0.09
N PRO A 181 -25.29 1.21 -0.41
CA PRO A 181 -24.62 0.67 -1.59
C PRO A 181 -25.04 1.41 -2.85
N THR A 182 -24.08 1.73 -3.71
CA THR A 182 -24.30 2.51 -4.93
C THR A 182 -24.32 1.63 -6.19
N PRO A 183 -25.03 2.04 -7.25
CA PRO A 183 -24.94 1.40 -8.55
C PRO A 183 -23.50 1.40 -9.12
N PRO A 184 -23.24 0.55 -10.13
CA PRO A 184 -24.09 -0.50 -10.67
C PRO A 184 -24.14 -1.78 -9.81
N SER A 185 -23.16 -1.98 -8.92
CA SER A 185 -22.93 -3.28 -8.28
C SER A 185 -23.59 -3.45 -6.91
N TYR A 186 -23.95 -2.35 -6.23
CA TYR A 186 -24.58 -2.36 -4.91
C TYR A 186 -23.84 -3.26 -3.91
N MET A 187 -22.50 -3.21 -3.92
CA MET A 187 -21.66 -4.02 -3.07
C MET A 187 -21.81 -3.61 -1.59
N ASP A 188 -21.69 -4.60 -0.70
CA ASP A 188 -21.59 -4.35 0.73
C ASP A 188 -20.40 -3.42 1.06
N GLY A 189 -20.54 -2.63 2.13
CA GLY A 189 -19.48 -1.75 2.60
C GLY A 189 -18.19 -2.51 2.91
N ILE A 190 -17.07 -2.08 2.32
CA ILE A 190 -15.77 -2.74 2.41
C ILE A 190 -15.07 -2.48 3.75
N GLU A 191 -14.78 -3.57 4.47
CA GLU A 191 -14.02 -3.59 5.73
C GLU A 191 -14.62 -2.74 6.88
N PRO A 192 -15.89 -2.98 7.29
CA PRO A 192 -16.55 -2.19 8.33
C PRO A 192 -15.90 -2.21 9.71
N HIS A 193 -14.99 -3.17 9.93
CA HIS A 193 -14.28 -3.35 11.20
C HIS A 193 -12.78 -3.12 11.05
N TRP A 194 -12.33 -2.39 10.03
CA TRP A 194 -10.90 -2.11 9.84
C TRP A 194 -10.28 -1.33 11.02
N ASN A 195 -11.09 -0.57 11.75
CA ASN A 195 -10.69 0.08 13.00
C ASN A 195 -10.46 -0.88 14.17
N ARG A 196 -10.66 -2.20 14.00
CA ARG A 196 -10.30 -3.21 15.01
C ARG A 196 -8.89 -3.76 14.81
N ILE A 197 -8.29 -3.52 13.66
CA ILE A 197 -6.93 -3.96 13.35
C ILE A 197 -5.94 -3.21 14.23
N ARG A 198 -4.93 -3.90 14.76
CA ARG A 198 -3.87 -3.29 15.57
C ARG A 198 -3.09 -2.29 14.70
N PRO A 199 -3.05 -0.98 15.06
CA PRO A 199 -2.17 -0.02 14.39
C PRO A 199 -0.69 -0.35 14.61
N MET A 200 0.17 0.10 13.72
CA MET A 200 1.62 -0.04 13.86
C MET A 200 2.17 0.88 14.94
N ILE A 201 1.77 2.15 14.93
CA ILE A 201 2.31 3.17 15.85
C ILE A 201 1.26 4.11 16.43
N LEU A 202 0.02 4.09 15.92
CA LEU A 202 -1.06 4.82 16.59
C LEU A 202 -1.34 4.19 17.97
N ASP A 203 -1.65 5.04 18.94
CA ASP A 203 -2.11 4.61 20.27
C ASP A 203 -3.49 3.94 20.18
N SER A 204 -4.32 4.44 19.26
CA SER A 204 -5.64 3.89 18.95
C SER A 204 -6.09 4.31 17.55
N PRO A 205 -7.03 3.58 16.94
CA PRO A 205 -7.63 3.96 15.65
C PRO A 205 -8.23 5.36 15.62
N GLU A 206 -8.73 5.85 16.77
CA GLU A 206 -9.39 7.16 16.89
C GLU A 206 -8.43 8.31 17.24
N GLN A 207 -7.12 8.05 17.32
CA GLN A 207 -6.12 9.06 17.70
C GLN A 207 -6.18 10.32 16.84
N PHE A 208 -6.46 10.16 15.55
CA PHE A 208 -6.61 11.26 14.59
C PHE A 208 -8.04 11.38 14.08
N LYS A 209 -9.04 11.15 14.95
CA LYS A 209 -10.44 11.41 14.60
C LYS A 209 -10.62 12.87 14.15
N PRO A 210 -11.09 13.13 12.92
CA PRO A 210 -11.27 14.49 12.43
C PRO A 210 -12.48 15.17 13.08
N VAL A 211 -12.68 16.45 12.75
CA VAL A 211 -13.96 17.12 13.01
C VAL A 211 -15.10 16.35 12.32
N PRO A 212 -16.34 16.38 12.84
CA PRO A 212 -17.46 15.73 12.17
C PRO A 212 -17.76 16.38 10.81
N PRO A 213 -18.38 15.66 9.86
CA PRO A 213 -18.82 16.24 8.59
C PRO A 213 -19.90 17.32 8.84
N PRO A 214 -20.15 18.21 7.87
CA PRO A 214 -21.31 19.11 7.91
C PRO A 214 -22.58 18.34 8.22
N ALA A 215 -23.42 18.88 9.10
CA ALA A 215 -24.66 18.24 9.50
C ALA A 215 -25.57 18.05 8.29
N PHE A 216 -26.05 16.82 8.07
CA PHE A 216 -26.92 16.50 6.95
C PHE A 216 -28.15 17.40 6.92
N SER A 217 -28.35 18.07 5.79
CA SER A 217 -29.56 18.84 5.49
C SER A 217 -29.71 19.03 3.99
N LEU A 218 -30.92 18.85 3.48
CA LEU A 218 -31.28 19.17 2.10
C LEU A 218 -31.88 20.58 1.96
N GLU A 219 -31.84 21.38 3.02
CA GLU A 219 -32.27 22.78 2.99
C GLU A 219 -31.21 23.66 2.30
N GLU A 220 -31.65 24.43 1.30
CA GLU A 220 -30.79 25.36 0.57
C GLU A 220 -30.07 26.33 1.52
N GLY A 221 -28.77 26.53 1.29
CA GLY A 221 -27.95 27.44 2.08
C GLY A 221 -27.32 26.85 3.35
N THR A 222 -27.69 25.61 3.73
CA THR A 222 -26.93 24.85 4.74
C THR A 222 -25.58 24.39 4.19
N ASP A 223 -24.61 24.14 5.06
CA ASP A 223 -23.24 23.80 4.63
C ASP A 223 -23.19 22.45 3.90
N PHE A 224 -23.95 21.45 4.35
CA PHE A 224 -24.07 20.18 3.64
C PHE A 224 -24.66 20.36 2.24
N TYR A 225 -25.75 21.13 2.10
CA TYR A 225 -26.38 21.35 0.80
C TYR A 225 -25.45 22.10 -0.17
N LYS A 226 -24.67 23.07 0.32
CA LYS A 226 -23.67 23.77 -0.51
C LYS A 226 -22.60 22.80 -1.03
N GLU A 227 -22.10 21.90 -0.20
CA GLU A 227 -21.11 20.89 -0.64
C GLU A 227 -21.74 19.88 -1.62
N LEU A 228 -23.01 19.50 -1.43
CA LEU A 228 -23.74 18.65 -2.37
C LEU A 228 -23.90 19.35 -3.74
N GLN A 229 -24.29 20.63 -3.74
CA GLN A 229 -24.38 21.43 -4.96
C GLN A 229 -23.02 21.63 -5.63
N GLU A 230 -21.95 21.84 -4.86
CA GLU A 230 -20.59 21.97 -5.41
C GLU A 230 -20.20 20.71 -6.20
N VAL A 231 -20.46 19.51 -5.67
CA VAL A 231 -20.19 18.26 -6.39
C VAL A 231 -20.97 18.19 -7.72
N TYR A 232 -22.25 18.54 -7.68
CA TYR A 232 -23.10 18.56 -8.87
C TYR A 232 -22.58 19.56 -9.92
N ASP A 233 -22.38 20.81 -9.53
CA ASP A 233 -21.98 21.91 -10.40
C ASP A 233 -20.60 21.67 -11.02
N VAL A 234 -19.63 21.20 -10.23
CA VAL A 234 -18.29 20.85 -10.73
C VAL A 234 -18.38 19.73 -11.75
N SER A 235 -19.15 18.67 -11.48
CA SER A 235 -19.31 17.56 -12.41
C SER A 235 -20.00 17.98 -13.71
N VAL A 236 -21.01 18.86 -13.65
CA VAL A 236 -21.70 19.41 -14.82
C VAL A 236 -20.77 20.31 -15.64
N ASP A 237 -20.00 21.17 -14.98
CA ASP A 237 -19.00 22.02 -15.65
C ASP A 237 -17.95 21.18 -16.38
N ILE A 238 -17.37 20.17 -15.72
CA ILE A 238 -16.40 19.25 -16.34
C ILE A 238 -17.01 18.53 -17.55
N THR A 239 -18.23 18.01 -17.40
CA THR A 239 -18.94 17.33 -18.51
C THR A 239 -19.17 18.27 -19.69
N SER A 240 -19.42 19.56 -19.44
CA SER A 240 -19.60 20.57 -20.49
C SER A 240 -18.33 20.89 -21.28
N LYS A 241 -17.15 20.71 -20.66
CA LYS A 241 -15.83 20.86 -21.30
C LYS A 241 -15.47 19.65 -22.18
N GLY A 242 -16.10 18.50 -21.94
CA GLY A 242 -15.90 17.26 -22.69
C GLY A 242 -14.87 16.32 -22.07
N ASP A 243 -14.77 15.12 -22.66
CA ASP A 243 -14.04 13.96 -22.11
C ASP A 243 -12.50 14.12 -22.09
N GLU A 244 -11.96 15.15 -22.75
CA GLU A 244 -10.52 15.45 -22.86
C GLU A 244 -10.07 16.55 -21.88
N SER A 245 -10.89 16.88 -20.88
CA SER A 245 -10.54 17.90 -19.88
C SER A 245 -9.51 17.40 -18.86
N GLU A 246 -8.64 18.30 -18.41
CA GLU A 246 -7.60 18.01 -17.41
C GLU A 246 -8.19 17.44 -16.11
N GLU A 247 -9.38 17.93 -15.72
CA GLU A 247 -10.08 17.45 -14.53
C GLU A 247 -10.48 15.97 -14.65
N ILE A 248 -10.87 15.51 -15.85
CA ILE A 248 -11.15 14.08 -16.12
C ILE A 248 -9.87 13.28 -16.07
N GLU A 249 -8.78 13.76 -16.67
CA GLU A 249 -7.48 13.08 -16.63
C GLU A 249 -6.98 12.92 -15.19
N ILE A 250 -7.07 13.98 -14.38
CA ILE A 250 -6.74 13.96 -12.95
C ILE A 250 -7.62 12.95 -12.19
N ALA A 251 -8.94 12.98 -12.41
CA ALA A 251 -9.86 12.05 -11.75
C ALA A 251 -9.55 10.59 -12.10
N GLN A 252 -9.28 10.30 -13.38
CA GLN A 252 -8.95 8.95 -13.83
C GLN A 252 -7.59 8.46 -13.33
N PHE A 253 -6.58 9.34 -13.36
CA PHE A 253 -5.23 9.04 -12.89
C PHE A 253 -5.21 8.59 -11.43
N TRP A 254 -5.95 9.31 -10.59
CA TRP A 254 -6.03 9.03 -9.16
C TRP A 254 -7.21 8.13 -8.78
N ASP A 255 -7.95 7.52 -9.72
CA ASP A 255 -9.15 6.74 -9.38
C ASP A 255 -8.80 5.57 -8.44
N CYS A 256 -7.77 4.80 -8.80
CA CYS A 256 -7.19 3.74 -7.96
C CYS A 256 -8.24 2.79 -7.32
N ASN A 257 -9.34 2.54 -8.04
CA ASN A 257 -10.49 1.76 -7.56
C ASN A 257 -10.48 0.35 -8.20
N PRO A 258 -10.15 -0.71 -7.45
CA PRO A 258 -10.12 -2.07 -7.98
C PRO A 258 -11.53 -2.66 -8.23
N TYR A 259 -12.60 -1.93 -7.88
CA TYR A 259 -13.99 -2.38 -8.00
C TYR A 259 -14.71 -1.83 -9.23
N VAL A 260 -14.00 -1.10 -10.10
CA VAL A 260 -14.61 -0.56 -11.33
C VAL A 260 -15.09 -1.73 -12.19
N SER A 261 -16.38 -1.73 -12.47
CA SER A 261 -17.07 -2.80 -13.18
C SER A 261 -17.78 -2.25 -14.41
N VAL A 262 -17.52 -2.85 -15.57
CA VAL A 262 -18.17 -2.50 -16.83
C VAL A 262 -19.13 -3.63 -17.21
N THR A 263 -20.42 -3.33 -17.23
CA THR A 263 -21.46 -4.28 -17.68
C THR A 263 -21.79 -4.02 -19.14
N ARG A 264 -21.62 -5.03 -20.01
CA ARG A 264 -22.06 -5.01 -21.42
C ARG A 264 -22.94 -6.21 -21.70
N GLY A 265 -24.26 -6.00 -21.75
CA GLY A 265 -25.24 -7.08 -21.85
C GLY A 265 -25.20 -7.98 -20.61
N HIS A 266 -25.01 -9.29 -20.78
CA HIS A 266 -24.88 -10.25 -19.68
C HIS A 266 -23.44 -10.42 -19.17
N LEU A 267 -22.45 -9.70 -19.72
CA LEU A 267 -21.05 -9.79 -19.33
C LEU A 267 -20.69 -8.64 -18.40
N MET A 268 -20.01 -8.97 -17.30
CA MET A 268 -19.40 -8.00 -16.37
C MET A 268 -17.88 -8.17 -16.43
N PHE A 269 -17.17 -7.08 -16.69
CA PHE A 269 -15.71 -7.02 -16.70
C PHE A 269 -15.23 -6.13 -15.55
N ALA A 270 -14.25 -6.59 -14.79
CA ALA A 270 -13.54 -5.73 -13.83
C ALA A 270 -12.34 -5.07 -14.52
N THR A 271 -12.18 -3.77 -14.33
CA THR A 271 -10.99 -3.05 -14.81
C THR A 271 -9.86 -3.26 -13.81
N LYS A 272 -8.71 -3.78 -14.26
CA LYS A 272 -7.54 -3.96 -13.41
C LYS A 272 -6.95 -2.59 -13.06
N LYS A 273 -6.99 -2.23 -11.79
CA LYS A 273 -6.41 -1.00 -11.24
C LYS A 273 -5.67 -1.32 -9.95
N ILE A 274 -4.66 -0.51 -9.63
CA ILE A 274 -4.02 -0.51 -8.31
C ILE A 274 -4.90 0.21 -7.29
N THR A 275 -4.53 0.10 -6.01
CA THR A 275 -5.13 0.84 -4.90
C THR A 275 -4.29 2.08 -4.57
N PRO A 276 -4.83 3.06 -3.82
CA PRO A 276 -4.08 4.27 -3.49
C PRO A 276 -2.79 3.98 -2.71
N GLY A 277 -2.82 2.98 -1.81
CA GLY A 277 -1.61 2.54 -1.11
C GLY A 277 -0.57 1.98 -2.06
N ALA A 278 -0.98 1.19 -3.06
CA ALA A 278 -0.07 0.67 -4.08
C ALA A 278 0.53 1.77 -4.98
N HIS A 279 -0.26 2.80 -5.31
CA HIS A 279 0.22 3.99 -6.05
C HIS A 279 1.34 4.69 -5.28
N TRP A 280 1.13 5.00 -4.00
CA TRP A 280 2.16 5.65 -3.16
C TRP A 280 3.39 4.77 -2.89
N ILE A 281 3.22 3.44 -2.86
CA ILE A 281 4.35 2.49 -2.86
C ILE A 281 5.11 2.54 -4.21
N GLY A 282 4.41 2.75 -5.33
CA GLY A 282 4.99 3.04 -6.63
C GLY A 282 5.78 4.37 -6.65
N ILE A 283 5.23 5.45 -6.09
CA ILE A 283 5.93 6.73 -5.94
C ILE A 283 7.18 6.57 -5.07
N THR A 284 7.11 5.75 -4.01
CA THR A 284 8.30 5.39 -3.21
C THR A 284 9.38 4.71 -4.06
N LYS A 285 9.00 3.84 -5.01
CA LYS A 285 9.94 3.25 -5.99
C LYS A 285 10.65 4.32 -6.81
N ILE A 286 9.89 5.28 -7.33
CA ILE A 286 10.39 6.37 -8.17
C ILE A 286 11.39 7.21 -7.39
N ALA A 287 11.04 7.63 -6.17
CA ALA A 287 11.91 8.43 -5.32
C ALA A 287 13.21 7.70 -4.94
N CYS A 288 13.13 6.40 -4.61
CA CYS A 288 14.32 5.57 -4.36
C CYS A 288 15.22 5.50 -5.60
N LYS A 289 14.67 5.25 -6.79
CA LYS A 289 15.46 5.19 -8.03
C LYS A 289 16.10 6.52 -8.39
N GLN A 290 15.35 7.61 -8.34
CA GLN A 290 15.84 8.94 -8.73
C GLN A 290 16.86 9.51 -7.75
N SER A 291 16.84 9.08 -6.49
CA SER A 291 17.84 9.47 -5.47
C SER A 291 19.03 8.50 -5.35
N ASP A 292 19.17 7.54 -6.29
CA ASP A 292 20.18 6.48 -6.26
C ASP A 292 20.26 5.78 -4.90
N ALA A 293 19.10 5.53 -4.28
CA ALA A 293 19.02 4.91 -2.97
C ALA A 293 19.60 3.49 -3.03
N ASP A 294 20.53 3.19 -2.12
CA ASP A 294 21.03 1.83 -1.95
C ASP A 294 19.94 0.89 -1.39
N PHE A 295 20.29 -0.39 -1.24
CA PHE A 295 19.36 -1.41 -0.75
C PHE A 295 18.76 -1.03 0.61
N ASP A 296 19.59 -0.63 1.56
CA ASP A 296 19.18 -0.37 2.94
C ASP A 296 18.27 0.88 3.01
N LYS A 297 18.63 1.96 2.30
CA LYS A 297 17.78 3.17 2.19
C LYS A 297 16.46 2.87 1.48
N THR A 298 16.48 1.99 0.48
CA THR A 298 15.27 1.56 -0.23
C THR A 298 14.33 0.80 0.70
N VAL A 299 14.82 -0.21 1.44
CA VAL A 299 14.03 -0.95 2.44
C VAL A 299 13.50 -0.03 3.53
N TYR A 300 14.33 0.91 4.02
CA TYR A 300 13.92 1.94 4.97
C TYR A 300 12.75 2.78 4.45
N ALA A 301 12.85 3.30 3.22
CA ALA A 301 11.82 4.15 2.64
C ALA A 301 10.50 3.38 2.46
N TYR A 302 10.55 2.17 1.91
CA TYR A 302 9.36 1.32 1.77
C TYR A 302 8.71 0.99 3.11
N THR A 303 9.50 0.75 4.16
CA THR A 303 9.00 0.40 5.48
C THR A 303 8.33 1.58 6.17
N LYS A 304 8.97 2.75 6.18
CA LYS A 304 8.38 3.94 6.82
C LYS A 304 7.12 4.38 6.08
N SER A 305 7.13 4.38 4.74
CA SER A 305 5.97 4.71 3.91
C SER A 305 4.83 3.71 4.11
N SER A 306 5.10 2.39 4.13
CA SER A 306 4.03 1.39 4.31
C SER A 306 3.42 1.42 5.72
N ILE A 307 4.20 1.74 6.76
CA ILE A 307 3.67 1.97 8.11
C ILE A 307 2.71 3.17 8.12
N GLY A 308 3.12 4.31 7.55
CA GLY A 308 2.27 5.50 7.50
C GLY A 308 0.98 5.27 6.72
N ILE A 309 1.07 4.62 5.56
CA ILE A 309 -0.09 4.24 4.74
C ILE A 309 -1.04 3.31 5.51
N PHE A 310 -0.52 2.29 6.19
CA PHE A 310 -1.33 1.32 6.92
C PHE A 310 -2.10 1.96 8.08
N ASP A 311 -1.42 2.78 8.89
CA ASP A 311 -2.07 3.49 10.01
C ASP A 311 -3.04 4.58 9.51
N ALA A 312 -2.75 5.22 8.37
CA ALA A 312 -3.67 6.13 7.70
C ALA A 312 -4.97 5.44 7.27
N PHE A 313 -4.89 4.21 6.74
CA PHE A 313 -6.07 3.42 6.41
C PHE A 313 -6.90 3.07 7.65
N ILE A 314 -6.26 2.69 8.77
CA ILE A 314 -6.96 2.40 10.03
C ILE A 314 -7.71 3.65 10.53
N SER A 315 -7.01 4.78 10.60
CA SER A 315 -7.56 6.07 11.05
C SER A 315 -8.71 6.57 10.15
N CYS A 316 -8.57 6.41 8.82
CA CYS A 316 -9.60 6.78 7.86
C CYS A 316 -10.85 5.89 7.97
N TRP A 317 -10.67 4.56 8.05
CA TRP A 317 -11.80 3.63 8.11
C TRP A 317 -12.54 3.72 9.45
N ASP A 318 -11.84 4.07 10.53
CA ASP A 318 -12.47 4.41 11.80
C ASP A 318 -13.50 5.54 11.64
N GLU A 319 -13.14 6.61 10.92
CA GLU A 319 -14.07 7.71 10.68
C GLU A 319 -15.18 7.36 9.69
N LYS A 320 -14.87 6.61 8.62
CA LYS A 320 -15.88 6.16 7.64
C LYS A 320 -17.04 5.42 8.28
N TYR A 321 -16.73 4.51 9.19
CA TYR A 321 -17.75 3.70 9.86
C TYR A 321 -18.28 4.33 11.16
N ARG A 322 -17.66 5.42 11.64
CA ARG A 322 -18.24 6.29 12.68
C ARG A 322 -19.32 7.19 12.09
N SER A 323 -18.99 7.99 11.07
CA SER A 323 -19.90 8.94 10.44
C SER A 323 -20.97 8.25 9.59
N ASN A 324 -20.61 7.17 8.90
CA ASN A 324 -21.48 6.44 7.98
C ASN A 324 -22.13 7.32 6.92
N LEU A 325 -21.42 8.36 6.45
CA LEU A 325 -22.03 9.39 5.59
C LEU A 325 -22.36 8.87 4.18
N ILE A 326 -23.53 9.27 3.69
CA ILE A 326 -24.04 8.99 2.33
C ILE A 326 -23.20 9.64 1.22
N ARG A 327 -23.12 8.97 0.06
CA ARG A 327 -22.36 9.43 -1.11
C ARG A 327 -23.13 10.47 -1.95
N PRO A 328 -22.44 11.38 -2.68
CA PRO A 328 -23.10 12.42 -3.45
C PRO A 328 -24.11 11.88 -4.46
N GLU A 329 -23.75 10.83 -5.21
CA GLU A 329 -24.62 10.28 -6.26
C GLU A 329 -25.99 9.86 -5.76
N THR A 330 -26.09 9.38 -4.52
CA THR A 330 -27.37 8.92 -3.97
C THR A 330 -28.32 10.09 -3.78
N LEU A 331 -27.82 11.21 -3.25
CA LEU A 331 -28.63 12.39 -2.99
C LEU A 331 -28.90 13.20 -4.26
N ILE A 332 -27.90 13.35 -5.13
CA ILE A 332 -28.07 14.04 -6.42
C ILE A 332 -29.17 13.35 -7.24
N ASN A 333 -29.10 12.02 -7.38
CA ASN A 333 -30.08 11.28 -8.17
C ASN A 333 -31.49 11.27 -7.54
N GLN A 334 -31.60 11.37 -6.22
CA GLN A 334 -32.90 11.36 -5.53
C GLN A 334 -33.56 12.73 -5.44
N HIS A 335 -32.79 13.81 -5.41
CA HIS A 335 -33.29 15.13 -5.03
C HIS A 335 -32.93 16.27 -5.98
N ILE A 336 -31.99 16.08 -6.91
CA ILE A 336 -31.50 17.15 -7.80
C ILE A 336 -31.71 16.77 -9.27
N ASP A 337 -31.10 15.69 -9.74
CA ASP A 337 -31.07 15.26 -11.13
C ASP A 337 -30.90 13.74 -11.22
N ASP A 338 -31.97 13.02 -11.58
CA ASP A 338 -32.00 11.55 -11.65
C ASP A 338 -31.20 10.96 -12.82
N SER A 339 -30.74 11.81 -13.74
CA SER A 339 -29.96 11.44 -14.91
C SER A 339 -28.45 11.63 -14.70
N TRP A 340 -28.08 12.34 -13.63
CA TRP A 340 -26.70 12.66 -13.30
C TRP A 340 -25.89 11.40 -13.00
N LYS A 341 -24.60 11.43 -13.36
CA LYS A 341 -23.65 10.36 -13.06
C LYS A 341 -22.33 10.98 -12.63
N PRO A 342 -21.67 10.42 -11.60
CA PRO A 342 -20.32 10.82 -11.26
C PRO A 342 -19.37 10.41 -12.39
N ILE A 343 -18.29 11.17 -12.56
CA ILE A 343 -17.23 10.89 -13.54
C ILE A 343 -16.54 9.57 -13.21
N LEU A 344 -16.35 9.27 -11.91
CA LEU A 344 -15.83 8.00 -11.43
C LEU A 344 -16.95 7.16 -10.81
N GLN A 345 -16.87 5.83 -10.97
CA GLN A 345 -17.78 4.93 -10.25
C GLN A 345 -17.53 5.03 -8.74
N THR A 346 -18.59 5.28 -7.97
CA THR A 346 -18.48 5.41 -6.51
C THR A 346 -17.96 4.14 -5.85
N PRO A 347 -16.88 4.23 -5.04
CA PRO A 347 -16.37 3.09 -4.29
C PRO A 347 -17.35 2.59 -3.21
N PRO A 348 -17.40 1.27 -2.95
CA PRO A 348 -18.40 0.66 -2.06
C PRO A 348 -18.04 0.78 -0.57
N PHE A 349 -17.99 2.01 -0.07
CA PHE A 349 -17.79 2.33 1.35
C PHE A 349 -18.26 3.77 1.68
N PRO A 350 -18.56 4.07 2.96
CA PRO A 350 -19.01 5.39 3.40
C PRO A 350 -18.12 6.55 2.95
N GLU A 351 -18.73 7.73 2.86
CA GLU A 351 -18.12 8.91 2.24
C GLU A 351 -17.03 9.51 3.15
N TYR A 352 -17.35 9.91 4.37
CA TYR A 352 -16.47 10.78 5.16
C TYR A 352 -15.48 10.01 6.05
N VAL A 353 -14.16 10.27 6.02
CA VAL A 353 -13.41 11.17 5.13
C VAL A 353 -12.94 10.47 3.85
N SER A 354 -12.35 11.21 2.90
CA SER A 354 -11.72 10.64 1.70
C SER A 354 -10.47 9.82 2.04
N GLY A 355 -10.51 8.51 1.73
CA GLY A 355 -9.34 7.64 1.92
C GLY A 355 -8.16 8.01 1.02
N HIS A 356 -8.41 8.55 -0.17
CA HIS A 356 -7.35 9.09 -1.02
C HIS A 356 -6.65 10.26 -0.34
N SER A 357 -7.40 11.17 0.28
CA SER A 357 -6.83 12.34 0.95
C SER A 357 -6.00 11.93 2.18
N VAL A 358 -6.51 11.05 3.04
CA VAL A 358 -5.77 10.61 4.25
C VAL A 358 -4.49 9.85 3.89
N VAL A 359 -4.58 8.88 2.98
CA VAL A 359 -3.43 8.05 2.60
C VAL A 359 -2.38 8.89 1.87
N SER A 360 -2.81 9.77 0.97
CA SER A 360 -1.89 10.64 0.23
C SER A 360 -1.21 11.66 1.14
N GLY A 361 -1.96 12.27 2.06
CA GLY A 361 -1.39 13.19 3.05
C GLY A 361 -0.31 12.53 3.92
N SER A 362 -0.57 11.31 4.39
CA SER A 362 0.40 10.56 5.21
C SER A 362 1.62 10.14 4.40
N ALA A 363 1.42 9.55 3.22
CA ALA A 363 2.51 9.09 2.36
C ALA A 363 3.40 10.24 1.88
N ALA A 364 2.81 11.36 1.43
CA ALA A 364 3.57 12.55 1.05
C ALA A 364 4.39 13.10 2.21
N THR A 365 3.80 13.21 3.40
CA THR A 365 4.49 13.70 4.61
C THR A 365 5.68 12.82 4.99
N VAL A 366 5.55 11.50 4.88
CA VAL A 366 6.65 10.55 5.14
C VAL A 366 7.73 10.64 4.07
N LEU A 367 7.36 10.70 2.79
CA LEU A 367 8.32 10.80 1.69
C LEU A 367 9.07 12.13 1.67
N THR A 368 8.40 13.24 2.00
CA THR A 368 9.02 14.55 2.17
C THR A 368 10.10 14.53 3.26
N GLU A 369 9.87 13.85 4.39
CA GLU A 369 10.90 13.69 5.44
C GLU A 369 12.10 12.87 4.95
N ILE A 370 11.88 11.87 4.08
CA ILE A 370 12.94 10.97 3.61
C ILE A 370 13.77 11.59 2.47
N PHE A 371 13.13 12.28 1.54
CA PHE A 371 13.74 12.70 0.27
C PHE A 371 13.80 14.22 0.08
N GLY A 372 13.15 15.00 0.96
CA GLY A 372 13.07 16.45 0.89
C GLY A 372 11.76 16.98 0.31
N ASP A 373 11.45 18.24 0.59
CA ASP A 373 10.20 18.91 0.20
C ASP A 373 10.13 19.22 -1.31
N ASP A 374 11.23 19.72 -1.87
CA ASP A 374 11.35 20.07 -3.29
C ASP A 374 11.76 18.86 -4.17
N PHE A 375 11.13 17.71 -3.98
CA PHE A 375 11.38 16.50 -4.76
C PHE A 375 10.46 16.43 -5.98
N SER A 376 10.95 16.88 -7.15
CA SER A 376 10.21 16.75 -8.41
C SER A 376 10.36 15.34 -9.00
N PHE A 377 9.27 14.76 -9.49
CA PHE A 377 9.27 13.42 -10.07
C PHE A 377 8.25 13.29 -11.21
N LEU A 378 8.50 12.31 -12.08
CA LEU A 378 7.57 11.85 -13.10
C LEU A 378 6.90 10.58 -12.59
N ASP A 379 5.59 10.64 -12.38
CA ASP A 379 4.79 9.51 -11.93
C ASP A 379 4.35 8.65 -13.11
N ASP A 380 5.04 7.53 -13.27
CA ASP A 380 4.77 6.52 -14.29
C ASP A 380 4.04 5.28 -13.75
N THR A 381 3.54 5.35 -12.50
CA THR A 381 2.97 4.18 -11.82
C THR A 381 1.70 3.63 -12.47
N GLU A 382 0.94 4.51 -13.14
CA GLU A 382 -0.31 4.16 -13.82
C GLU A 382 -0.12 3.77 -15.30
N LEU A 383 1.11 3.88 -15.85
CA LEU A 383 1.42 3.45 -17.23
C LEU A 383 1.01 1.99 -17.51
N PRO A 384 1.32 1.00 -16.65
CA PRO A 384 0.91 -0.38 -16.88
C PRO A 384 -0.61 -0.61 -16.84
N TYR A 385 -1.37 0.36 -16.31
CA TYR A 385 -2.83 0.34 -16.20
C TYR A 385 -3.51 1.23 -17.23
N GLY A 386 -2.75 1.76 -18.20
CA GLY A 386 -3.26 2.42 -19.40
C GLY A 386 -3.44 3.94 -19.30
N LEU A 387 -2.86 4.58 -18.29
CA LEU A 387 -2.92 6.03 -18.08
C LEU A 387 -1.57 6.68 -18.34
N PRO A 388 -1.51 7.97 -18.73
CA PRO A 388 -0.27 8.67 -19.05
C PRO A 388 0.57 8.99 -17.80
N VAL A 389 1.84 9.34 -18.03
CA VAL A 389 2.73 9.87 -16.99
C VAL A 389 2.28 11.26 -16.57
N ARG A 390 2.27 11.55 -15.27
CA ARG A 390 2.04 12.90 -14.73
C ARG A 390 3.29 13.43 -14.03
N SER A 391 3.48 14.74 -14.04
CA SER A 391 4.66 15.39 -13.43
C SER A 391 4.27 16.14 -12.17
N PHE A 392 5.07 15.99 -11.13
CA PHE A 392 4.90 16.70 -9.86
C PHE A 392 6.19 17.37 -9.43
N THR A 393 6.09 18.52 -8.79
CA THR A 393 7.21 19.27 -8.23
C THR A 393 7.53 18.89 -6.79
N SER A 394 6.58 18.27 -6.09
CA SER A 394 6.71 17.74 -4.72
C SER A 394 5.71 16.62 -4.47
N PHE A 395 5.96 15.79 -3.44
CA PHE A 395 4.97 14.81 -2.97
C PHE A 395 3.70 15.49 -2.44
N ASN A 396 3.85 16.66 -1.81
CA ASN A 396 2.73 17.44 -1.30
C ASN A 396 1.80 17.92 -2.43
N GLN A 397 2.36 18.32 -3.58
CA GLN A 397 1.56 18.65 -4.76
C GLN A 397 0.80 17.43 -5.28
N ALA A 398 1.47 16.27 -5.38
CA ALA A 398 0.81 15.03 -5.81
C ALA A 398 -0.33 14.64 -4.86
N ALA A 399 -0.16 14.79 -3.54
CA ALA A 399 -1.21 14.50 -2.55
C ALA A 399 -2.40 15.47 -2.64
N GLN A 400 -2.15 16.75 -2.91
CA GLN A 400 -3.22 17.73 -3.15
C GLN A 400 -4.00 17.41 -4.43
N GLU A 401 -3.31 17.03 -5.51
CA GLU A 401 -3.96 16.59 -6.75
C GLU A 401 -4.79 15.31 -6.53
N ALA A 402 -4.24 14.32 -5.82
CA ALA A 402 -4.96 13.11 -5.44
C ALA A 402 -6.21 13.41 -4.60
N ALA A 403 -6.14 14.37 -3.69
CA ALA A 403 -7.26 14.78 -2.85
C ALA A 403 -8.37 15.46 -3.68
N VAL A 404 -8.02 16.48 -4.47
CA VAL A 404 -9.01 17.24 -5.27
C VAL A 404 -9.59 16.41 -6.42
N SER A 405 -8.86 15.41 -6.93
CA SER A 405 -9.35 14.46 -7.94
C SER A 405 -10.67 13.80 -7.55
N ARG A 406 -10.96 13.70 -6.25
CA ARG A 406 -12.18 13.06 -5.75
C ARG A 406 -13.42 13.93 -5.89
N LEU A 407 -13.25 15.25 -5.87
CA LEU A 407 -14.30 16.19 -6.21
C LEU A 407 -14.55 16.16 -7.72
N TYR A 408 -13.49 16.19 -8.54
CA TYR A 408 -13.60 16.04 -9.99
C TYR A 408 -14.26 14.71 -10.36
N GLY A 409 -13.97 13.64 -9.62
CA GLY A 409 -14.62 12.35 -9.80
C GLY A 409 -16.11 12.31 -9.43
N GLY A 410 -16.64 13.33 -8.75
CA GLY A 410 -18.05 13.41 -8.34
C GLY A 410 -18.41 12.54 -7.14
N ILE A 411 -17.44 12.08 -6.34
CA ILE A 411 -17.68 11.01 -5.34
C ILE A 411 -17.41 11.42 -3.90
N HIS A 412 -16.86 12.61 -3.67
CA HIS A 412 -16.58 13.14 -2.34
C HIS A 412 -16.98 14.61 -2.23
N TYR A 413 -17.49 14.98 -1.05
CA TYR A 413 -17.74 16.37 -0.67
C TYR A 413 -16.43 17.06 -0.26
N ARG A 414 -16.43 18.40 -0.25
CA ARG A 414 -15.25 19.21 0.10
C ARG A 414 -14.72 18.90 1.49
N ALA A 415 -15.59 18.77 2.50
CA ALA A 415 -15.17 18.46 3.86
C ALA A 415 -14.39 17.14 3.96
N ALA A 416 -14.84 16.10 3.25
CA ALA A 416 -14.16 14.80 3.24
C ALA A 416 -12.76 14.87 2.64
N ILE A 417 -12.56 15.77 1.67
CA ILE A 417 -11.29 15.99 0.99
C ILE A 417 -10.33 16.76 1.89
N ASP A 418 -10.74 17.91 2.39
CA ASP A 418 -9.88 18.84 3.13
C ASP A 418 -9.55 18.32 4.53
N ASN A 419 -10.56 17.83 5.26
CA ASN A 419 -10.35 17.22 6.59
C ASN A 419 -9.62 15.89 6.48
N GLY A 420 -9.85 15.13 5.41
CA GLY A 420 -9.11 13.90 5.13
C GLY A 420 -7.63 14.18 4.87
N LEU A 421 -7.30 15.21 4.09
CA LEU A 421 -5.90 15.57 3.82
C LEU A 421 -5.20 16.02 5.10
N THR A 422 -5.87 16.82 5.93
CA THR A 422 -5.38 17.24 7.25
C THR A 422 -5.12 16.04 8.15
N GLN A 423 -6.09 15.12 8.28
CA GLN A 423 -5.94 13.87 9.05
C GLN A 423 -4.75 13.04 8.57
N GLY A 424 -4.57 12.93 7.25
CA GLY A 424 -3.45 12.21 6.65
C GLY A 424 -2.10 12.81 7.00
N ILE A 425 -1.97 14.14 6.89
CA ILE A 425 -0.76 14.87 7.25
C ILE A 425 -0.43 14.65 8.74
N ASP A 426 -1.42 14.73 9.63
CA ASP A 426 -1.22 14.51 11.07
C ASP A 426 -0.73 13.08 11.37
N VAL A 427 -1.29 12.06 10.70
CA VAL A 427 -0.79 10.68 10.79
C VAL A 427 0.66 10.58 10.28
N GLY A 428 0.98 11.19 9.14
CA GLY A 428 2.35 11.20 8.60
C GLY A 428 3.36 11.89 9.53
N GLN A 429 2.97 13.00 10.16
CA GLN A 429 3.79 13.70 11.16
C GLN A 429 4.00 12.85 12.41
N TRP A 430 2.97 12.11 12.85
CA TRP A 430 3.09 11.15 13.94
C TRP A 430 4.12 10.06 13.64
N VAL A 431 4.09 9.50 12.43
CA VAL A 431 5.09 8.54 11.94
C VAL A 431 6.49 9.15 11.99
N ASN A 432 6.67 10.36 11.46
CA ASN A 432 7.97 11.00 11.43
C ASN A 432 8.52 11.31 12.84
N THR A 433 7.65 11.67 13.77
CA THR A 433 8.04 12.05 15.14
C THR A 433 8.31 10.86 16.05
N ASN A 434 7.54 9.78 15.92
CA ASN A 434 7.54 8.67 16.88
C ASN A 434 8.31 7.42 16.39
N LEU A 435 8.61 7.31 15.10
CA LEU A 435 9.50 6.26 14.58
C LEU A 435 10.93 6.75 14.40
N GLN A 436 11.79 6.39 15.35
CA GLN A 436 13.23 6.61 15.29
C GLN A 436 13.89 5.44 14.58
N MET A 437 13.88 5.49 13.25
CA MET A 437 14.44 4.45 12.37
C MET A 437 15.90 4.72 11.96
N LYS A 438 16.38 5.96 12.09
CA LYS A 438 17.78 6.33 11.82
C LYS A 438 18.44 6.88 13.08
N ASN A 439 19.76 6.73 13.16
CA ASN A 439 20.57 7.10 14.32
C ASN A 439 20.83 8.59 14.48
#